data_AF-A0A6I3UYE4-F1
#
_entry.id   AF-A0A6I3UYE4-F1
#
_cell.length_a   1.000
_cell.length_b   1.000
_cell.length_c   1.000
_cell.angle_alpha   90.00
_cell.angle_beta   90.00
_cell.angle_gamma   90.00
#
_symmetry.space_group_name_H-M   'P 1'
#
loop_
_entity.id
_entity.type
_entity.pdbx_description
1 polymer ?
#
loop_
_entity_poly.entity_id
_entity_poly.type
_entity_poly.pdbx_seq_one_letter_code
_entity_poly.pdbx_strand_id
1 'polypeptide(L)'
;MKITEYTKKDGSTVYRSSVYLGIDTVTGKKVKTTISGRTKRELKAKALQAQIDFEKDGSTVYKAVEIKTYAELVENWLETYCHTVKKSTLMGTKFKIDKYLLPAFGNYRLDKLTPPII
;
A
#
# COMPACT_ATOMS: atom_id res chain seq x y z
N MET A 1 1.66 -11.93 -23.54
CA MET A 1 1.89 -10.48 -23.35
C MET A 1 1.71 -9.76 -24.67
N LYS A 2 0.69 -8.89 -24.81
CA LYS A 2 0.46 -8.10 -26.04
C LYS A 2 1.25 -6.80 -25.95
N ILE A 3 2.20 -6.59 -26.86
CA ILE A 3 3.00 -5.36 -26.92
C ILE A 3 2.35 -4.42 -27.93
N THR A 4 2.06 -3.20 -27.51
CA THR A 4 1.60 -2.12 -28.37
C THR A 4 2.70 -1.10 -28.57
N GLU A 5 2.81 -0.58 -29.79
CA GLU A 5 3.70 0.52 -30.11
C GLU A 5 2.96 1.84 -29.88
N TYR A 6 3.64 2.81 -29.26
CA TYR A 6 3.11 4.11 -28.94
C TYR A 6 4.13 5.18 -29.32
N THR A 7 3.77 6.06 -30.24
CA THR A 7 4.60 7.20 -30.63
C THR A 7 4.26 8.39 -29.73
N LYS A 8 5.27 8.94 -29.07
CA LYS A 8 5.12 10.14 -28.25
C LYS A 8 5.02 11.40 -29.11
N LYS A 9 4.57 12.51 -28.50
CA LYS A 9 4.52 13.82 -29.14
C LYS A 9 5.89 14.33 -29.62
N ASP A 10 6.97 13.81 -29.03
CA ASP A 10 8.37 14.10 -29.39
C ASP A 10 8.89 13.26 -30.58
N GLY A 11 8.05 12.42 -31.20
CA GLY A 11 8.41 11.56 -32.32
C GLY A 11 9.07 10.22 -31.93
N SER A 12 9.37 9.99 -30.64
CA SER A 12 9.98 8.73 -30.19
C SER A 12 8.96 7.60 -30.05
N THR A 13 9.31 6.42 -30.56
CA THR A 13 8.51 5.20 -30.38
C THR A 13 8.85 4.54 -29.05
N VAL A 14 7.83 4.25 -28.25
CA VAL A 14 7.94 3.42 -27.05
C VAL A 14 7.02 2.22 -27.15
N TYR A 15 7.47 1.09 -26.60
CA TYR A 15 6.67 -0.11 -26.49
C TYR A 15 5.95 -0.10 -25.15
N ARG A 16 4.69 -0.52 -25.12
CA ARG A 16 3.88 -0.68 -23.91
C ARG A 16 3.27 -2.06 -23.84
N SER A 17 3.10 -2.57 -22.63
CA SER A 17 2.33 -3.80 -22.41
C SER A 17 1.70 -3.81 -21.03
N SER A 18 0.48 -4.33 -20.95
CA SER A 18 -0.16 -4.64 -19.68
C SER A 18 0.27 -6.02 -19.21
N VAL A 19 0.86 -6.09 -18.03
CA VAL A 19 1.40 -7.31 -17.42
C VAL A 19 0.55 -7.63 -16.20
N TYR A 20 0.09 -8.88 -16.11
CA TYR A 20 -0.57 -9.40 -14.93
C TYR A 20 0.48 -9.68 -13.85
N LEU A 21 0.27 -9.17 -12.65
CA LEU A 21 1.21 -9.32 -11.53
C LEU A 21 0.81 -10.47 -10.61
N GLY A 22 -0.50 -10.66 -10.40
CA GLY A 22 -1.01 -11.69 -9.49
C GLY A 22 -2.36 -11.30 -8.90
N ILE A 23 -2.75 -12.03 -7.85
CA ILE A 23 -3.91 -11.71 -7.02
C ILE A 23 -3.40 -10.94 -5.80
N ASP A 24 -4.01 -9.79 -5.55
CA ASP A 24 -3.71 -8.98 -4.37
C ASP A 24 -4.13 -9.75 -3.11
N THR A 25 -3.20 -9.96 -2.18
CA THR A 25 -3.44 -10.72 -0.94
C THR A 25 -4.39 -9.99 0.03
N VAL A 26 -4.48 -8.67 -0.04
CA VAL A 26 -5.32 -7.83 0.83
C VAL A 26 -6.74 -7.73 0.28
N THR A 27 -6.89 -7.58 -1.03
CA THR A 27 -8.20 -7.33 -1.67
C THR A 27 -8.78 -8.53 -2.42
N GLY A 28 -8.00 -9.57 -2.67
CA GLY A 28 -8.40 -10.74 -3.47
C GLY A 28 -8.59 -10.44 -4.97
N LYS A 29 -8.24 -9.24 -5.43
CA LYS A 29 -8.49 -8.79 -6.81
C LYS A 29 -7.28 -9.03 -7.72
N LYS A 30 -7.54 -9.22 -9.01
CA LYS A 30 -6.51 -9.37 -10.05
C LYS A 30 -5.78 -8.03 -10.28
N VAL A 31 -4.47 -8.03 -10.07
CA VAL A 31 -3.62 -6.85 -10.27
C VAL A 31 -2.94 -6.91 -11.63
N LYS A 32 -3.00 -5.79 -12.35
CA LYS A 32 -2.32 -5.58 -13.62
C LYS A 32 -1.62 -4.23 -13.62
N THR A 33 -0.38 -4.19 -14.11
CA THR A 33 0.37 -2.95 -14.30
C THR A 33 0.69 -2.72 -15.77
N THR A 34 0.83 -1.47 -16.19
CA THR A 34 1.21 -1.12 -17.56
C THR A 34 2.65 -0.65 -17.58
N ILE A 35 3.50 -1.39 -18.30
CA ILE A 35 4.94 -1.16 -18.35
C ILE A 35 5.29 -0.60 -19.72
N SER A 36 6.24 0.33 -19.75
CA SER A 36 6.78 0.90 -20.97
C SER A 36 8.30 0.77 -21.05
N GLY A 37 8.81 0.59 -22.26
CA GLY A 37 10.24 0.47 -22.56
C GLY A 37 10.54 1.02 -23.95
N ARG A 38 11.78 1.48 -24.16
CA ARG A 38 12.26 1.95 -25.47
C ARG A 38 12.52 0.79 -26.42
N THR A 39 12.83 -0.38 -25.89
CA THR A 39 13.02 -1.61 -26.67
C THR A 39 12.13 -2.74 -26.15
N LYS A 40 11.81 -3.71 -27.02
CA LYS A 40 11.09 -4.93 -26.63
C LYS A 40 11.83 -5.74 -25.57
N ARG A 41 13.17 -5.74 -25.58
CA ARG A 41 14.01 -6.43 -24.60
C ARG A 41 13.93 -5.78 -23.22
N GLU A 42 14.07 -4.45 -23.17
CA GLU A 42 13.93 -3.66 -21.94
C GLU A 42 12.53 -3.84 -21.33
N LEU A 43 11.49 -3.83 -22.18
CA LEU A 43 10.12 -4.03 -21.72
C LEU A 43 9.91 -5.41 -21.09
N LYS A 44 10.48 -6.48 -21.68
CA LYS A 44 10.43 -7.83 -21.09
C LYS A 44 11.17 -7.89 -19.74
N ALA A 45 12.34 -7.27 -19.63
CA ALA A 45 13.09 -7.22 -18.38
C ALA A 45 12.31 -6.48 -17.28
N LYS A 46 11.73 -5.32 -17.60
CA LYS A 46 10.87 -4.57 -16.68
C LYS A 46 9.61 -5.35 -16.29
N ALA A 47 9.02 -6.11 -17.22
CA ALA A 47 7.87 -6.96 -16.94
C ALA A 47 8.18 -8.08 -15.95
N LEU A 48 9.36 -8.69 -16.06
CA LEU A 48 9.83 -9.70 -15.12
C LEU A 48 10.14 -9.06 -13.75
N GLN A 49 10.85 -7.93 -13.75
CA GLN A 49 11.17 -7.21 -12.53
C GLN A 49 9.91 -6.80 -11.75
N ALA A 50 8.90 -6.28 -12.44
CA ALA A 50 7.64 -5.90 -11.81
C ALA A 50 6.88 -7.08 -11.16
N GLN A 51 7.01 -8.29 -11.70
CA GLN A 51 6.45 -9.50 -11.07
C GLN A 51 7.24 -9.89 -9.82
N ILE A 52 8.57 -9.86 -9.89
CA ILE A 52 9.46 -10.14 -8.75
C ILE A 52 9.23 -9.13 -7.63
N ASP A 53 9.17 -7.84 -7.96
CA ASP A 53 8.94 -6.77 -6.99
C ASP A 53 7.55 -6.93 -6.33
N PHE A 54 6.52 -7.27 -7.12
CA PHE A 54 5.18 -7.54 -6.59
C PHE A 54 5.17 -8.72 -5.62
N GLU A 55 5.85 -9.82 -5.94
CA GLU A 55 5.96 -10.98 -5.05
C GLU A 55 6.72 -10.61 -3.76
N LYS A 56 7.83 -9.88 -3.89
CA LYS A 56 8.67 -9.45 -2.77
C LYS A 56 7.96 -8.48 -1.82
N ASP A 57 7.13 -7.58 -2.37
CA ASP A 57 6.35 -6.60 -1.61
C ASP A 57 5.06 -7.20 -1.00
N GLY A 58 4.98 -8.53 -0.89
CA GLY A 58 3.86 -9.22 -0.22
C GLY A 58 2.63 -9.44 -1.11
N SER A 59 2.80 -9.35 -2.43
CA SER A 59 1.74 -9.54 -3.43
C SER A 59 0.55 -8.61 -3.22
N THR A 60 0.81 -7.34 -2.92
CA THR A 60 -0.22 -6.31 -2.74
C THR A 60 0.17 -5.02 -3.44
N VAL A 61 -0.81 -4.30 -4.00
CA VAL A 61 -0.56 -2.96 -4.59
C VAL A 61 -0.54 -1.87 -3.51
N TYR A 62 -1.03 -2.21 -2.32
CA TYR A 62 -1.00 -1.31 -1.19
C TYR A 62 0.40 -1.37 -0.59
N LYS A 63 1.09 -0.21 -0.57
CA LYS A 63 2.29 -0.10 0.25
C LYS A 63 1.92 -0.49 1.66
N ALA A 64 2.53 -1.56 2.17
CA ALA A 64 2.50 -1.85 3.58
C ALA A 64 3.13 -0.63 4.27
N VAL A 65 2.29 0.23 4.85
CA VAL A 65 2.78 1.15 5.87
C VAL A 65 3.22 0.21 6.98
N GLU A 66 4.53 0.07 7.19
CA GLU A 66 5.06 -0.70 8.31
C GLU A 66 4.70 0.03 9.60
N ILE A 67 3.47 -0.14 10.06
CA ILE A 67 3.00 0.33 11.35
C ILE A 67 3.52 -0.66 12.38
N LYS A 68 4.54 -0.24 13.15
CA LYS A 68 5.23 -1.11 14.09
C LYS A 68 4.59 -1.01 15.47
N THR A 69 4.17 0.19 15.86
CA THR A 69 3.66 0.47 17.21
C THR A 69 2.18 0.82 17.22
N TYR A 70 1.55 0.67 18.39
CA TYR A 70 0.17 1.11 18.58
C TYR A 70 0.00 2.61 18.38
N ALA A 71 0.99 3.42 18.79
CA ALA A 71 0.94 4.87 18.59
C ALA A 71 0.89 5.25 17.10
N GLU A 72 1.74 4.64 16.27
CA GLU A 72 1.72 4.84 14.82
C GLU A 72 0.40 4.39 14.18
N LEU A 73 -0.18 3.28 14.69
CA LEU A 73 -1.48 2.80 14.22
C LEU A 73 -2.58 3.82 14.49
N VAL A 74 -2.60 4.34 15.72
CA VAL A 74 -3.58 5.33 16.16
C VAL A 74 -3.46 6.60 15.34
N GLU A 75 -2.25 7.09 15.09
CA GLU A 75 -2.02 8.29 14.28
C GLU A 75 -2.54 8.10 12.85
N ASN A 76 -2.15 7.01 12.19
CA ASN A 76 -2.61 6.70 10.83
C ASN A 76 -4.13 6.52 10.76
N TRP A 77 -4.73 5.87 11.76
CA TRP A 77 -6.17 5.69 11.84
C TRP A 77 -6.90 7.02 12.07
N LEU A 78 -6.37 7.90 12.94
CA LEU A 78 -6.99 9.20 13.23
C LEU A 78 -7.05 10.10 12.00
N GLU A 79 -6.05 10.06 11.11
CA GLU A 79 -6.06 10.81 9.84
C GLU A 79 -7.29 10.48 8.98
N THR A 80 -7.65 9.21 8.88
CA THR A 80 -8.82 8.78 8.10
C THR A 80 -10.12 8.92 8.88
N TYR A 81 -10.13 8.53 10.15
CA TYR A 81 -11.30 8.55 11.01
C TYR A 81 -11.86 9.96 11.20
N CYS A 82 -11.01 10.99 11.24
CA CYS A 82 -11.46 12.38 11.45
C CYS A 82 -12.48 12.86 10.42
N HIS A 83 -12.44 12.31 9.20
CA HIS A 83 -13.36 12.65 8.11
C HIS A 83 -14.70 11.90 8.18
N THR A 84 -14.81 10.88 9.03
CA THR A 84 -15.99 10.02 9.15
C THR A 84 -16.96 10.47 10.25
N VAL A 85 -16.51 11.35 11.16
CA VAL A 85 -17.28 11.74 12.34
C VAL A 85 -17.33 13.25 12.55
N LYS A 86 -18.31 13.70 13.35
CA LYS A 86 -18.40 15.10 13.78
C LYS A 86 -17.26 15.46 14.75
N LYS A 87 -16.89 16.74 14.77
CA LYS A 87 -15.81 17.27 15.62
C LYS A 87 -15.96 16.93 17.11
N SER A 88 -17.18 16.98 17.66
CA SER A 88 -17.44 16.64 19.07
C SER A 88 -17.08 15.19 19.38
N THR A 89 -17.50 14.26 18.51
CA THR A 89 -17.17 12.84 18.61
C THR A 89 -15.67 12.62 18.49
N LEU A 90 -15.01 13.27 17.51
CA LEU A 90 -13.57 13.18 17.32
C LEU A 90 -12.79 13.61 18.57
N MET A 91 -13.18 14.73 19.19
CA MET A 91 -12.53 15.20 20.42
C MET A 91 -12.68 14.19 21.57
N GLY A 92 -13.88 13.62 21.75
CA GLY A 92 -14.11 12.61 22.78
C GLY A 92 -13.31 11.32 22.54
N THR A 93 -13.21 10.88 21.30
CA THR A 93 -12.39 9.72 20.91
C THR A 93 -10.91 10.00 21.13
N LYS A 94 -10.39 11.14 20.66
CA LYS A 94 -8.99 11.55 20.86
C LYS A 94 -8.64 11.64 22.34
N PHE A 95 -9.51 12.23 23.16
CA PHE A 95 -9.29 12.30 24.60
C PHE A 95 -9.13 10.91 25.25
N LYS A 96 -9.96 9.93 24.89
CA LYS A 96 -9.85 8.57 25.42
C LYS A 96 -8.56 7.89 24.98
N ILE A 97 -8.19 8.08 23.72
CA ILE A 97 -6.94 7.57 23.15
C ILE A 97 -5.75 8.16 23.90
N ASP A 98 -5.66 9.49 23.99
CA ASP A 98 -4.53 10.19 24.61
C ASP A 98 -4.42 9.91 26.11
N LYS A 99 -5.56 9.79 26.81
CA LYS A 99 -5.58 9.61 28.26
C LYS A 99 -5.38 8.17 28.71
N TYR A 100 -5.86 7.19 27.94
CA TYR A 100 -5.88 5.79 28.38
C TYR A 100 -5.10 4.86 27.46
N LEU A 101 -5.33 4.93 26.15
CA LEU A 101 -4.80 3.93 25.22
C LEU A 101 -3.34 4.18 24.85
N LEU A 102 -2.93 5.42 24.60
CA LEU A 102 -1.53 5.74 24.30
C LEU A 102 -0.60 5.51 25.51
N PRO A 103 -0.97 5.90 26.75
CA PRO A 103 -0.13 5.58 27.91
C PRO A 103 -0.01 4.08 28.19
N ALA A 104 -1.08 3.31 27.97
CA ALA A 104 -1.06 1.87 28.20
C ALA A 104 -0.36 1.09 27.09
N PHE A 105 -0.62 1.42 25.83
CA PHE A 105 -0.28 0.59 24.68
C PHE A 105 0.63 1.25 23.65
N GLY A 106 0.83 2.58 23.71
CA GLY A 106 1.49 3.35 22.64
C GLY A 106 2.84 2.80 22.19
N ASN A 107 3.68 2.39 23.15
CA ASN A 107 5.02 1.85 22.89
C ASN A 107 5.03 0.37 22.53
N TYR A 108 3.90 -0.33 22.65
CA TYR A 108 3.83 -1.75 22.32
C TYR A 108 3.85 -1.93 20.81
N ARG A 109 4.60 -2.96 20.39
CA ARG A 109 4.53 -3.41 19.02
C ARG A 109 3.22 -4.14 18.77
N LEU A 110 2.63 -3.95 17.59
CA LEU A 110 1.33 -4.56 17.25
C LEU A 110 1.39 -6.09 17.30
N ASP A 111 2.51 -6.70 16.91
CA ASP A 111 2.72 -8.15 16.96
C ASP A 111 2.80 -8.72 18.38
N LYS A 112 2.89 -7.84 19.39
CA LYS A 112 2.97 -8.21 20.81
C LYS A 112 1.69 -7.88 21.59
N LEU A 113 0.76 -7.11 21.02
CA LEU A 113 -0.54 -6.85 21.65
C LEU A 113 -1.39 -8.12 21.62
N THR A 114 -1.42 -8.84 22.74
CA THR A 114 -2.11 -10.12 22.92
C THR A 114 -3.03 -10.03 24.15
N PRO A 115 -4.03 -10.93 24.30
CA PRO A 115 -4.97 -10.87 25.41
C PRO A 115 -4.36 -10.77 26.83
N PRO A 116 -3.19 -11.37 27.14
CA PRO A 116 -2.57 -11.16 28.45
C PRO A 116 -2.07 -9.73 28.73
N ILE A 117 -1.92 -8.90 27.69
CA ILE A 117 -1.44 -7.51 27.77
C ILE A 117 -2.60 -6.50 27.83
N ILE A 118 -3.81 -6.89 27.38
CA ILE A 118 -5.00 -6.02 27.20
C ILE A 118 -6.05 -6.34 28.26
#